data_AF-A0A511BGF4-F1
#
_entry.id   AF-A0A511BGF4-F1
#
_cell.length_a   1.000
_cell.length_b   1.000
_cell.length_c   1.000
_cell.angle_alpha   90.00
_cell.angle_beta   90.00
_cell.angle_gamma   90.00
#
_symmetry.space_group_name_H-M   'P 1'
#
loop_
_entity.id
_entity.type
_entity.pdbx_description
1 polymer ?
#
loop_
_entity_poly.entity_id
_entity_poly.type
_entity_poly.pdbx_seq_one_letter_code
_entity_poly.pdbx_strand_id
1 'polypeptide(L)'
;MEADNFMMNNLKNTLPAALLLAVLSSGLAYARPAAPIAHAILENSAHASLSAQGVSAALDIRKVAKCDIPIVWTDADSSPASPCHMAFLTLRAPGYPRSPTVSFPLSPYGADEGMTQLKMSFRKLDASSALPQVLVSAYTGGAHCCSLTSIFDLRPDGRWAHLELGAMDGDGEPDIEDIAGDGQQEILTADQSFLYAFASHAGSEAPVVISRYHDGELENVTRDPVYRTYLKDDLARRRRVWVKGGRFEPNGFLAYEVATRANIGDFSDGWRDMLAHAQSTEASGFGLSACDLKPAAEKQNGHGCSPAEKKPLPFPQALAAFLVQTGYITAEQARSVTEPQKQTADSRATAPAPMKDGPAPTNAPLPSSAAARPAENSEAVSASGLFAKSGTLFPLLASLALLVYLVPLLIAYRRHTANQHRIAMITILLGWTGVGWIIALIMALSQPSSRKG
;
A
#
# COMPACT_ATOMS: atom_id res chain seq x y z
N MET A 1 12.30 80.03 -11.70
CA MET A 1 12.12 79.45 -13.04
C MET A 1 13.30 78.55 -13.26
N GLU A 2 13.25 77.26 -12.88
CA GLU A 2 12.47 76.18 -13.52
C GLU A 2 12.61 76.21 -15.03
N ALA A 3 12.82 75.12 -15.74
CA ALA A 3 13.18 73.73 -15.51
C ALA A 3 13.34 73.20 -16.95
N ASP A 4 14.23 72.26 -17.24
CA ASP A 4 14.05 71.48 -18.47
C ASP A 4 14.63 70.07 -18.41
N ASN A 5 13.90 69.19 -19.09
CA ASN A 5 13.78 67.75 -18.90
C ASN A 5 14.67 66.92 -19.86
N PHE A 6 15.12 65.76 -19.35
CA PHE A 6 14.99 64.40 -19.91
C PHE A 6 15.34 64.17 -21.43
N MET A 7 16.50 63.60 -21.85
CA MET A 7 17.05 62.21 -21.77
C MET A 7 16.07 61.10 -22.24
N MET A 8 16.43 60.05 -22.99
CA MET A 8 17.73 59.42 -23.23
C MET A 8 17.64 58.50 -24.47
N ASN A 9 18.74 58.40 -25.23
CA ASN A 9 18.93 57.37 -26.25
C ASN A 9 20.38 56.88 -26.21
N ASN A 10 20.54 55.55 -26.17
CA ASN A 10 21.71 54.73 -26.57
C ASN A 10 23.14 55.07 -26.11
N LEU A 11 23.83 54.07 -25.56
CA LEU A 11 25.07 53.55 -26.19
C LEU A 11 25.47 52.16 -25.66
N LYS A 12 26.28 51.49 -26.50
CA LYS A 12 26.60 50.06 -26.55
C LYS A 12 27.74 49.61 -25.60
N ASN A 13 27.75 48.29 -25.39
CA ASN A 13 28.89 47.36 -25.41
C ASN A 13 29.66 46.96 -24.13
N THR A 14 29.91 45.64 -24.10
CA THR A 14 30.96 44.82 -23.44
C THR A 14 30.71 44.19 -22.05
N LEU A 15 30.74 42.84 -22.07
CA LEU A 15 30.62 41.85 -20.98
C LEU A 15 31.81 41.89 -19.98
N PRO A 16 31.66 41.25 -18.79
CA PRO A 16 32.14 39.88 -18.66
C PRO A 16 31.07 38.90 -18.16
N ALA A 17 31.21 37.66 -18.63
CA ALA A 17 30.39 36.51 -18.30
C ALA A 17 30.47 36.16 -16.81
N ALA A 18 29.33 36.24 -16.12
CA ALA A 18 29.14 35.56 -14.84
C ALA A 18 28.63 34.14 -15.14
N LEU A 19 29.52 33.17 -14.97
CA LEU A 19 29.25 31.75 -15.03
C LEU A 19 28.28 31.39 -13.89
N LEU A 20 26.98 31.42 -14.16
CA LEU A 20 25.98 30.78 -13.30
C LEU A 20 26.16 29.27 -13.46
N LEU A 21 27.02 28.69 -12.63
CA LEU A 21 26.97 27.28 -12.30
C LEU A 21 25.63 27.02 -11.63
N ALA A 22 24.64 26.63 -12.44
CA ALA A 22 23.49 25.90 -11.95
C ALA A 22 24.04 24.63 -11.30
N VAL A 23 24.12 24.66 -9.97
CA VAL A 23 24.18 23.43 -9.18
C VAL A 23 22.85 22.74 -9.47
N LEU A 24 22.85 21.86 -10.48
CA LEU A 24 21.90 20.78 -10.56
C LEU A 24 22.10 19.99 -9.28
N SER A 25 21.36 20.36 -8.24
CA SER A 25 21.06 19.44 -7.17
C SER A 25 20.47 18.25 -7.88
N SER A 26 21.22 17.15 -7.96
CA SER A 26 20.71 15.82 -8.25
C SER A 26 19.80 15.44 -7.08
N GLY A 27 18.71 16.18 -6.90
CA GLY A 27 17.57 15.71 -6.16
C GLY A 27 17.12 14.47 -6.90
N LEU A 28 17.04 13.35 -6.19
CA LEU A 28 16.38 12.14 -6.64
C LEU A 28 15.10 12.57 -7.35
N ALA A 29 15.09 12.50 -8.69
CA ALA A 29 13.91 12.74 -9.48
C ALA A 29 13.02 11.53 -9.20
N TYR A 30 12.20 11.67 -8.16
CA TYR A 30 11.26 10.65 -7.76
C TYR A 30 10.29 10.45 -8.93
N ALA A 31 10.13 9.20 -9.39
CA ALA A 31 8.98 8.87 -10.21
C ALA A 31 7.74 9.27 -9.39
N ARG A 32 6.98 10.23 -9.91
CA ARG A 32 5.71 10.64 -9.29
C ARG A 32 4.61 9.79 -9.92
N PRO A 33 3.51 9.52 -9.19
CA PRO A 33 2.31 8.95 -9.79
C PRO A 33 2.01 9.69 -11.09
N ALA A 34 2.01 8.95 -12.19
CA ALA A 34 1.84 9.54 -13.50
C ALA A 34 0.42 10.11 -13.57
N ALA A 35 0.28 11.36 -14.02
CA ALA A 35 -1.03 11.97 -14.15
C ALA A 35 -1.87 11.19 -15.18
N PRO A 36 -3.16 10.94 -14.90
CA PRO A 36 -4.03 10.32 -15.88
C PRO A 36 -4.20 11.23 -17.09
N ILE A 37 -4.42 10.63 -18.26
CA ILE A 37 -4.80 11.38 -19.47
C ILE A 37 -6.10 12.14 -19.23
N ALA A 38 -7.05 11.48 -18.56
CA ALA A 38 -8.31 12.04 -18.09
C ALA A 38 -8.79 11.22 -16.89
N HIS A 39 -9.53 11.81 -15.96
CA HIS A 39 -10.10 11.09 -14.82
C HIS A 39 -11.44 11.70 -14.40
N ALA A 40 -12.31 10.88 -13.80
CA ALA A 40 -13.58 11.30 -13.26
C ALA A 40 -13.91 10.48 -12.00
N ILE A 41 -14.60 11.12 -11.06
CA ILE A 41 -15.07 10.50 -9.82
C ILE A 41 -16.59 10.63 -9.80
N LEU A 42 -17.26 9.51 -9.57
CA LEU A 42 -18.70 9.43 -9.38
C LEU A 42 -19.00 9.63 -7.90
N GLU A 43 -18.87 10.88 -7.44
CA GLU A 43 -19.10 11.27 -6.04
C GLU A 43 -20.58 11.13 -5.66
N ASN A 44 -21.34 12.24 -5.66
CA ASN A 44 -22.79 12.27 -5.38
C ASN A 44 -23.63 12.27 -6.67
N SER A 45 -23.01 12.04 -7.82
CA SER A 45 -23.67 12.05 -9.13
C SER A 45 -24.03 10.63 -9.57
N ALA A 46 -25.11 10.49 -10.33
CA ALA A 46 -25.49 9.21 -10.93
C ALA A 46 -24.84 8.95 -12.31
N HIS A 47 -24.08 9.94 -12.82
CA HIS A 47 -23.41 9.86 -14.12
C HIS A 47 -22.06 10.58 -14.09
N ALA A 48 -21.07 10.04 -14.79
CA ALA A 48 -19.82 10.70 -15.14
C ALA A 48 -19.35 10.24 -16.52
N SER A 49 -18.77 11.12 -17.33
CA SER A 49 -18.24 10.76 -18.66
C SER A 49 -16.90 11.40 -18.95
N LEU A 50 -16.08 10.68 -19.73
CA LEU A 50 -14.76 11.09 -20.20
C LEU A 50 -14.66 10.82 -21.70
N SER A 51 -13.93 11.68 -22.40
CA SER A 51 -13.55 11.45 -23.79
C SER A 51 -12.18 12.05 -24.06
N ALA A 52 -11.22 11.21 -24.43
CA ALA A 52 -9.86 11.63 -24.76
C ALA A 52 -9.20 10.55 -25.62
N GLN A 53 -8.30 11.00 -26.52
CA GLN A 53 -7.47 10.12 -27.36
C GLN A 53 -8.25 8.99 -28.06
N GLY A 54 -9.45 9.29 -28.57
CA GLY A 54 -10.25 8.34 -29.35
C GLY A 54 -11.07 7.33 -28.53
N VAL A 55 -11.00 7.38 -27.20
CA VAL A 55 -11.86 6.60 -26.29
C VAL A 55 -12.88 7.52 -25.63
N SER A 56 -14.12 7.05 -25.53
CA SER A 56 -15.15 7.66 -24.69
C SER A 56 -15.67 6.62 -23.69
N ALA A 57 -15.73 7.03 -22.42
CA ALA A 57 -16.22 6.21 -21.32
C ALA A 57 -17.32 6.95 -20.56
N ALA A 58 -18.34 6.24 -20.12
CA ALA A 58 -19.39 6.76 -19.25
C ALA A 58 -19.65 5.80 -18.10
N LEU A 59 -19.67 6.32 -16.88
CA LEU A 59 -20.14 5.64 -15.68
C LEU A 59 -21.58 6.09 -15.41
N ASP A 60 -22.47 5.14 -15.19
CA ASP A 60 -23.89 5.37 -14.93
C ASP A 60 -24.39 4.49 -13.79
N ILE A 61 -25.16 5.08 -12.86
CA ILE A 61 -25.95 4.32 -11.88
C ILE A 61 -27.36 4.15 -12.42
N ARG A 62 -27.79 2.89 -12.56
CA ARG A 62 -29.12 2.55 -13.10
C ARG A 62 -29.84 1.64 -12.13
N LYS A 63 -31.12 1.94 -11.88
CA LYS A 63 -32.00 1.01 -11.18
C LYS A 63 -32.33 -0.18 -12.09
N VAL A 64 -32.08 -1.40 -11.63
CA VAL A 64 -32.38 -2.62 -12.37
C VAL A 64 -33.39 -3.49 -11.62
N ALA A 65 -34.20 -4.23 -12.35
CA ALA A 65 -35.22 -5.10 -11.77
C ALA A 65 -34.63 -6.39 -11.18
N LYS A 66 -33.51 -6.86 -11.72
CA LYS A 66 -32.81 -8.07 -11.31
C LYS A 66 -31.32 -7.79 -11.22
N CYS A 67 -30.72 -8.19 -10.11
CA CYS A 67 -29.32 -7.91 -9.79
C CYS A 67 -28.43 -9.15 -9.93
N ASP A 68 -29.03 -10.30 -10.23
CA ASP A 68 -28.37 -11.59 -10.52
C ASP A 68 -27.84 -11.66 -11.97
N ILE A 69 -27.23 -10.57 -12.44
CA ILE A 69 -26.60 -10.51 -13.75
C ILE A 69 -25.09 -10.72 -13.63
N PRO A 70 -24.42 -11.24 -14.67
CA PRO A 70 -22.96 -11.25 -14.69
C PRO A 70 -22.42 -9.83 -14.54
N ILE A 71 -21.56 -9.65 -13.53
CA ILE A 71 -20.91 -8.38 -13.19
C ILE A 71 -19.40 -8.55 -13.26
N VAL A 72 -18.68 -7.45 -13.46
CA VAL A 72 -17.21 -7.42 -13.42
C VAL A 72 -16.72 -7.76 -12.02
N TRP A 73 -17.25 -7.09 -10.99
CA TRP A 73 -16.81 -7.34 -9.62
C TRP A 73 -17.84 -8.18 -8.88
N THR A 74 -17.66 -9.50 -8.93
CA THR A 74 -18.46 -10.42 -8.13
C THR A 74 -17.96 -10.44 -6.70
N ASP A 75 -18.82 -10.07 -5.77
CA ASP A 75 -18.63 -10.44 -4.37
C ASP A 75 -19.15 -11.87 -4.18
N ALA A 76 -18.27 -12.79 -3.78
CA ALA A 76 -18.59 -14.21 -3.67
C ALA A 76 -19.68 -14.50 -2.63
N ASP A 77 -19.89 -13.60 -1.67
CA ASP A 77 -20.75 -13.82 -0.51
C ASP A 77 -22.07 -13.02 -0.56
N SER A 78 -22.29 -12.20 -1.60
CA SER A 78 -23.51 -11.37 -1.69
C SER A 78 -24.40 -11.74 -2.87
N SER A 79 -25.68 -12.01 -2.55
CA SER A 79 -26.77 -12.01 -3.52
C SER A 79 -27.59 -10.74 -3.28
N PRO A 80 -27.36 -9.66 -4.03
CA PRO A 80 -28.05 -8.40 -3.80
C PRO A 80 -29.57 -8.57 -3.95
N ALA A 81 -30.32 -7.98 -3.02
CA ALA A 81 -31.78 -7.98 -3.09
C ALA A 81 -32.23 -7.20 -4.33
N SER A 82 -33.21 -7.75 -5.06
CA SER A 82 -33.77 -7.09 -6.25
C SER A 82 -35.07 -6.35 -5.90
N PRO A 83 -35.31 -5.13 -6.41
CA PRO A 83 -34.47 -4.34 -7.32
C PRO A 83 -33.34 -3.59 -6.61
N CYS A 84 -32.24 -3.33 -7.31
CA CYS A 84 -31.05 -2.62 -6.79
C CYS A 84 -30.62 -1.50 -7.74
N HIS A 85 -29.67 -0.69 -7.27
CA HIS A 85 -28.93 0.24 -8.12
C HIS A 85 -27.60 -0.38 -8.53
N MET A 86 -27.33 -0.37 -9.84
CA MET A 86 -26.13 -0.97 -10.41
C MET A 86 -25.28 0.10 -11.10
N ALA A 87 -23.97 0.02 -10.90
CA ALA A 87 -23.00 0.78 -11.66
C ALA A 87 -22.69 0.09 -13.00
N PHE A 88 -22.57 0.89 -14.05
CA PHE A 88 -22.19 0.42 -15.38
C PHE A 88 -21.14 1.31 -16.00
N LEU A 89 -20.21 0.68 -16.71
CA LEU A 89 -19.24 1.36 -17.57
C LEU A 89 -19.64 1.15 -19.03
N THR A 90 -19.88 2.23 -19.77
CA THR A 90 -20.11 2.18 -21.22
C THR A 90 -18.87 2.70 -21.95
N LEU A 91 -18.30 1.87 -22.82
CA LEU A 91 -17.09 2.19 -23.60
C LEU A 91 -17.39 2.30 -25.08
N ARG A 92 -16.75 3.27 -25.73
CA ARG A 92 -16.83 3.55 -27.16
C ARG A 92 -15.47 3.98 -27.70
N ALA A 93 -15.17 3.55 -28.93
CA ALA A 93 -14.02 4.02 -29.69
C ALA A 93 -14.48 4.52 -31.07
N PRO A 94 -14.91 5.79 -31.21
CA PRO A 94 -15.55 6.28 -32.44
C PRO A 94 -14.67 6.17 -33.71
N GLY A 95 -13.35 6.21 -33.55
CA GLY A 95 -12.39 5.99 -34.65
C GLY A 95 -12.26 4.54 -35.12
N TYR A 96 -12.91 3.59 -34.42
CA TYR A 96 -12.85 2.15 -34.67
C TYR A 96 -14.25 1.63 -34.98
N PRO A 97 -14.79 1.85 -36.20
CA PRO A 97 -16.20 1.58 -36.53
C PRO A 97 -16.60 0.10 -36.45
N ARG A 98 -15.64 -0.82 -36.43
CA ARG A 98 -15.89 -2.25 -36.21
C ARG A 98 -15.96 -2.64 -34.73
N SER A 99 -15.54 -1.76 -33.82
CA SER A 99 -15.69 -1.95 -32.39
C SER A 99 -17.11 -1.56 -31.96
N PRO A 100 -17.91 -2.48 -31.40
CA PRO A 100 -19.21 -2.12 -30.86
C PRO A 100 -19.06 -1.20 -29.64
N THR A 101 -20.12 -0.42 -29.36
CA THR A 101 -20.32 0.15 -28.02
C THR A 101 -20.64 -0.99 -27.07
N VAL A 102 -19.92 -1.07 -25.94
CA VAL A 102 -20.13 -2.12 -24.94
C VAL A 102 -20.47 -1.48 -23.60
N SER A 103 -21.39 -2.09 -22.85
CA SER A 103 -21.75 -1.68 -21.49
C SER A 103 -21.46 -2.84 -20.54
N PHE A 104 -20.54 -2.61 -19.60
CA PHE A 104 -20.12 -3.56 -18.58
C PHE A 104 -20.90 -3.31 -17.29
N PRO A 105 -21.68 -4.27 -16.79
CA PRO A 105 -22.21 -4.25 -15.43
C PRO A 105 -21.05 -4.38 -14.45
N LEU A 106 -20.84 -3.39 -13.59
CA LEU A 106 -19.70 -3.37 -12.68
C LEU A 106 -20.03 -4.08 -11.38
N SER A 107 -21.06 -3.59 -10.68
CA SER A 107 -21.54 -4.12 -9.40
C SER A 107 -22.83 -3.41 -8.97
N PRO A 108 -23.52 -3.92 -7.94
CA PRO A 108 -24.40 -3.09 -7.11
C PRO A 108 -23.64 -1.87 -6.56
N TYR A 109 -24.31 -0.73 -6.41
CA TYR A 109 -23.68 0.54 -6.00
C TYR A 109 -24.62 1.42 -5.17
N GLY A 110 -24.10 1.98 -4.06
CA GLY A 110 -24.84 2.86 -3.17
C GLY A 110 -24.61 2.54 -1.69
N ALA A 111 -25.10 3.42 -0.81
CA ALA A 111 -24.86 3.35 0.63
C ALA A 111 -25.32 2.03 1.30
N ASP A 112 -26.32 1.36 0.74
CA ASP A 112 -26.87 0.09 1.24
C ASP A 112 -26.38 -1.13 0.43
N GLU A 113 -25.56 -0.92 -0.61
CA GLU A 113 -25.22 -1.91 -1.66
C GLU A 113 -23.71 -2.22 -1.71
N GLY A 114 -22.97 -1.89 -0.63
CA GLY A 114 -21.57 -2.26 -0.42
C GLY A 114 -20.52 -1.42 -1.15
N MET A 115 -20.78 -0.91 -2.36
CA MET A 115 -19.77 -0.19 -3.15
C MET A 115 -19.98 1.33 -3.15
N THR A 116 -18.87 2.07 -3.00
CA THR A 116 -18.81 3.54 -2.99
C THR A 116 -17.58 4.05 -3.75
N GLN A 117 -17.47 5.37 -3.92
CA GLN A 117 -16.30 6.05 -4.51
C GLN A 117 -15.87 5.49 -5.87
N LEU A 118 -16.83 5.28 -6.78
CA LEU A 118 -16.51 4.80 -8.12
C LEU A 118 -15.70 5.86 -8.89
N LYS A 119 -14.55 5.46 -9.42
CA LYS A 119 -13.60 6.32 -10.13
C LYS A 119 -13.27 5.68 -11.47
N MET A 120 -12.99 6.50 -12.47
CA MET A 120 -12.37 6.04 -13.71
C MET A 120 -11.24 6.96 -14.14
N SER A 121 -10.22 6.38 -14.76
CA SER A 121 -9.09 7.11 -15.31
C SER A 121 -8.61 6.51 -16.63
N PHE A 122 -8.16 7.36 -17.56
CA PHE A 122 -7.53 6.93 -18.81
C PHE A 122 -6.02 6.91 -18.63
N ARG A 123 -5.41 5.77 -18.94
CA ARG A 123 -4.00 5.48 -18.68
C ARG A 123 -3.33 4.91 -19.93
N LYS A 124 -2.02 5.12 -20.04
CA LYS A 124 -1.20 4.56 -21.11
C LYS A 124 -0.43 3.36 -20.56
N LEU A 125 -1.14 2.26 -20.34
CA LEU A 125 -0.58 1.06 -19.71
C LEU A 125 0.08 0.13 -20.73
N ASP A 126 -0.51 0.03 -21.92
CA ASP A 126 0.10 -0.69 -23.04
C ASP A 126 0.65 0.30 -24.06
N ALA A 127 1.97 0.36 -24.17
CA ALA A 127 2.65 1.23 -25.13
C ALA A 127 2.34 0.86 -26.59
N SER A 128 2.08 -0.42 -26.88
CA SER A 128 1.76 -0.93 -28.21
C SER A 128 0.34 -0.62 -28.67
N SER A 129 -0.58 -0.38 -27.72
CA SER A 129 -1.97 -0.05 -28.05
C SER A 129 -2.06 1.37 -28.64
N ALA A 130 -2.88 1.59 -29.66
CA ALA A 130 -3.09 2.93 -30.20
C ALA A 130 -4.01 3.80 -29.30
N LEU A 131 -4.78 3.16 -28.42
CA LEU A 131 -5.74 3.80 -27.54
C LEU A 131 -5.29 3.70 -26.08
N PRO A 132 -5.71 4.62 -25.19
CA PRO A 132 -5.53 4.46 -23.76
C PRO A 132 -6.41 3.34 -23.19
N GLN A 133 -5.93 2.72 -22.12
CA GLN A 133 -6.71 1.82 -21.28
C GLN A 133 -7.57 2.64 -20.30
N VAL A 134 -8.71 2.08 -19.90
CA VAL A 134 -9.59 2.67 -18.88
C VAL A 134 -9.41 1.88 -17.60
N LEU A 135 -8.87 2.52 -16.56
CA LEU A 135 -8.94 2.01 -15.19
C LEU A 135 -10.29 2.40 -14.60
N VAL A 136 -10.95 1.46 -13.93
CA VAL A 136 -12.10 1.77 -13.08
C VAL A 136 -11.84 1.15 -11.72
N SER A 137 -12.08 1.93 -10.67
CA SER A 137 -11.92 1.47 -9.30
C SER A 137 -13.11 1.85 -8.42
N ALA A 138 -13.40 1.01 -7.43
CA ALA A 138 -14.45 1.22 -6.45
C ALA A 138 -13.96 0.82 -5.05
N TYR A 139 -14.62 1.34 -4.02
CA TYR A 139 -14.33 1.02 -2.63
C TYR A 139 -15.48 0.25 -2.00
N THR A 140 -15.20 -0.94 -1.44
CA THR A 140 -16.22 -1.83 -0.86
C THR A 140 -16.62 -1.48 0.58
N GLY A 141 -15.98 -0.49 1.22
CA GLY A 141 -16.39 0.02 2.53
C GLY A 141 -15.91 -0.80 3.74
N GLY A 142 -15.38 -0.13 4.77
CA GLY A 142 -14.84 -0.69 6.03
C GLY A 142 -13.45 -0.14 6.37
N ALA A 143 -12.74 -0.69 7.37
CA ALA A 143 -11.46 -0.13 7.85
C ALA A 143 -10.20 -0.77 7.21
N HIS A 144 -10.35 -2.00 6.71
CA HIS A 144 -9.35 -2.80 5.97
C HIS A 144 -9.99 -3.34 4.68
N CYS A 145 -10.93 -2.57 4.16
CA CYS A 145 -11.80 -3.02 3.09
C CYS A 145 -11.27 -2.57 1.75
N CYS A 146 -11.70 -3.32 0.76
CA CYS A 146 -10.92 -3.46 -0.42
C CYS A 146 -11.26 -2.39 -1.45
N SER A 147 -10.22 -1.86 -2.04
CA SER A 147 -10.30 -1.23 -3.35
C SER A 147 -10.31 -2.33 -4.41
N LEU A 148 -11.33 -2.29 -5.27
CA LEU A 148 -11.43 -3.14 -6.45
C LEU A 148 -11.02 -2.31 -7.65
N THR A 149 -10.17 -2.86 -8.52
CA THR A 149 -9.74 -2.17 -9.74
C THR A 149 -9.75 -3.13 -10.92
N SER A 150 -10.25 -2.64 -12.05
CA SER A 150 -10.19 -3.35 -13.34
C SER A 150 -9.65 -2.44 -14.44
N ILE A 151 -8.91 -3.06 -15.36
CA ILE A 151 -8.41 -2.46 -16.59
C ILE A 151 -9.34 -2.86 -17.72
N PHE A 152 -9.81 -1.90 -18.50
CA PHE A 152 -10.57 -2.13 -19.72
C PHE A 152 -9.76 -1.67 -20.93
N ASP A 153 -9.67 -2.53 -21.94
CA ASP A 153 -8.83 -2.30 -23.11
C ASP A 153 -9.58 -2.71 -24.39
N LEU A 154 -9.32 -1.98 -25.47
CA LEU A 154 -9.76 -2.37 -26.81
C LEU A 154 -8.67 -3.24 -27.41
N ARG A 155 -8.93 -4.55 -27.45
CA ARG A 155 -7.98 -5.56 -27.91
C ARG A 155 -7.72 -5.42 -29.41
N PRO A 156 -6.60 -5.92 -29.95
CA PRO A 156 -6.26 -5.84 -31.38
C PRO A 156 -7.32 -6.43 -32.33
N ASP A 157 -8.15 -7.36 -31.84
CA ASP A 157 -9.28 -7.93 -32.59
C ASP A 157 -10.51 -6.99 -32.70
N GLY A 158 -10.44 -5.81 -32.09
CA GLY A 158 -11.49 -4.79 -32.09
C GLY A 158 -12.58 -5.02 -31.05
N ARG A 159 -12.39 -5.91 -30.08
CA ARG A 159 -13.34 -6.15 -28.98
C ARG A 159 -12.83 -5.54 -27.68
N TRP A 160 -13.76 -4.97 -26.91
CA TRP A 160 -13.47 -4.56 -25.54
C TRP A 160 -13.37 -5.79 -24.63
N ALA A 161 -12.33 -5.84 -23.82
CA ALA A 161 -12.18 -6.82 -22.75
C ALA A 161 -11.75 -6.11 -21.47
N HIS A 162 -11.74 -6.85 -20.36
CA HIS A 162 -11.26 -6.35 -19.09
C HIS A 162 -10.39 -7.37 -18.37
N LEU A 163 -9.56 -6.87 -17.46
CA LEU A 163 -8.74 -7.64 -16.53
C LEU A 163 -8.94 -7.06 -15.13
N GLU A 164 -9.30 -7.91 -14.17
CA GLU A 164 -9.38 -7.53 -12.76
C GLU A 164 -7.99 -7.61 -12.12
N LEU A 165 -7.62 -6.60 -11.32
CA LEU A 165 -6.37 -6.59 -10.55
C LEU A 165 -6.49 -7.33 -9.21
N GLY A 166 -7.69 -7.79 -8.88
CA GLY A 166 -8.04 -8.34 -7.57
C GLY A 166 -8.34 -7.25 -6.54
N ALA A 167 -8.82 -7.71 -5.39
CA ALA A 167 -9.13 -6.85 -4.26
C ALA A 167 -7.86 -6.44 -3.50
N MET A 168 -7.68 -5.14 -3.28
CA MET A 168 -6.54 -4.56 -2.58
C MET A 168 -6.99 -3.94 -1.27
N ASP A 169 -6.38 -4.32 -0.16
CA ASP A 169 -6.58 -3.67 1.13
C ASP A 169 -6.14 -2.20 1.09
N GLY A 170 -6.91 -1.36 1.78
CA GLY A 170 -6.78 0.09 1.74
C GLY A 170 -7.69 0.76 0.70
N ASP A 171 -7.64 2.09 0.68
CA ASP A 171 -8.45 2.94 -0.18
C ASP A 171 -7.65 3.45 -1.40
N GLY A 172 -8.26 3.42 -2.58
CA GLY A 172 -7.74 4.11 -3.77
C GLY A 172 -7.46 3.21 -4.98
N GLU A 173 -7.10 3.87 -6.08
CA GLU A 173 -6.54 3.17 -7.24
C GLU A 173 -5.10 2.72 -6.88
N PRO A 174 -4.59 1.63 -7.48
CA PRO A 174 -3.17 1.32 -7.39
C PRO A 174 -2.33 2.49 -7.90
N ASP A 175 -1.12 2.64 -7.37
CA ASP A 175 -0.16 3.61 -7.89
C ASP A 175 0.22 3.22 -9.33
N ILE A 176 0.25 4.21 -10.22
CA ILE A 176 0.61 4.03 -11.62
C ILE A 176 1.78 4.96 -11.93
N GLU A 177 2.93 4.40 -12.30
CA GLU A 177 4.17 5.12 -12.49
C GLU A 177 4.93 4.62 -13.71
N ASP A 178 5.61 5.51 -14.44
CA ASP A 178 6.61 5.13 -15.45
C ASP A 178 7.96 5.04 -14.74
N ILE A 179 8.21 3.91 -14.07
CA ILE A 179 9.42 3.72 -13.26
C ILE A 179 10.63 3.52 -14.19
N ALA A 180 10.43 2.84 -15.32
CA ALA A 180 11.48 2.59 -16.31
C ALA A 180 11.88 3.85 -17.09
N GLY A 181 11.00 4.85 -17.17
CA GLY A 181 11.19 6.07 -17.96
C GLY A 181 11.10 5.81 -19.47
N ASP A 182 10.39 4.76 -19.88
CA ASP A 182 10.24 4.34 -21.28
C ASP A 182 8.89 4.72 -21.91
N GLY A 183 8.04 5.41 -21.15
CA GLY A 183 6.71 5.84 -21.56
C GLY A 183 5.62 4.78 -21.41
N GLN A 184 5.96 3.56 -20.99
CA GLN A 184 5.00 2.57 -20.52
C GLN A 184 4.80 2.73 -19.00
N GLN A 185 3.54 2.85 -18.57
CA GLN A 185 3.24 2.96 -17.14
C GLN A 185 3.13 1.57 -16.50
N GLU A 186 3.87 1.37 -15.43
CA GLU A 186 3.74 0.22 -14.54
C GLU A 186 2.62 0.41 -13.51
N ILE A 187 2.01 -0.72 -13.13
CA ILE A 187 0.98 -0.80 -12.09
C ILE A 187 1.64 -1.36 -10.83
N LEU A 188 1.50 -0.63 -9.73
CA LEU A 188 2.09 -0.97 -8.44
C LEU A 188 0.99 -1.45 -7.51
N THR A 189 1.06 -2.72 -7.12
CA THR A 189 0.20 -3.32 -6.11
C THR A 189 1.05 -3.80 -4.92
N ALA A 190 0.40 -4.35 -3.90
CA ALA A 190 1.06 -4.92 -2.74
C ALA A 190 0.83 -6.43 -2.67
N ASP A 191 1.87 -7.18 -2.31
CA ASP A 191 1.73 -8.60 -1.99
C ASP A 191 1.10 -8.77 -0.61
N GLN A 192 -0.22 -8.79 -0.60
CA GLN A 192 -1.03 -8.86 0.61
C GLN A 192 -0.88 -10.19 1.36
N SER A 193 -0.20 -11.20 0.81
CA SER A 193 0.08 -12.45 1.53
C SER A 193 0.94 -12.25 2.78
N PHE A 194 1.63 -11.10 2.88
CA PHE A 194 2.41 -10.71 4.07
C PHE A 194 1.54 -10.16 5.21
N LEU A 195 0.33 -9.68 4.90
CA LEU A 195 -0.57 -9.14 5.91
C LEU A 195 -0.98 -10.26 6.87
N TYR A 196 -0.84 -10.02 8.18
CA TYR A 196 -1.10 -10.98 9.25
C TYR A 196 -0.20 -12.22 9.30
N ALA A 197 0.74 -12.41 8.37
CA ALA A 197 1.59 -13.61 8.34
C ALA A 197 2.59 -13.63 9.50
N PHE A 198 3.21 -12.48 9.81
CA PHE A 198 4.32 -12.37 10.77
C PHE A 198 4.19 -11.20 11.75
N ALA A 199 3.10 -10.46 11.69
CA ALA A 199 2.78 -9.31 12.54
C ALA A 199 1.26 -9.07 12.52
N SER A 200 0.77 -8.14 13.34
CA SER A 200 -0.57 -7.58 13.18
C SER A 200 -0.69 -6.88 11.83
N HIS A 201 -1.90 -6.53 11.39
CA HIS A 201 -2.09 -5.71 10.20
C HIS A 201 -1.24 -4.44 10.22
N ALA A 202 -1.31 -3.70 11.34
CA ALA A 202 -0.59 -2.43 11.52
C ALA A 202 0.94 -2.60 11.60
N GLY A 203 1.43 -3.80 11.95
CA GLY A 203 2.85 -4.12 11.95
C GLY A 203 3.33 -4.85 10.70
N SER A 204 2.42 -5.20 9.79
CA SER A 204 2.74 -5.86 8.54
C SER A 204 3.23 -4.84 7.52
N GLU A 205 4.23 -5.23 6.74
CA GLU A 205 4.66 -4.51 5.56
C GLU A 205 4.57 -5.47 4.38
N ALA A 206 3.96 -5.03 3.28
CA ALA A 206 3.80 -5.84 2.08
C ALA A 206 4.78 -5.36 1.00
N PRO A 207 5.58 -6.25 0.39
CA PRO A 207 6.41 -5.90 -0.76
C PRO A 207 5.57 -5.37 -1.91
N VAL A 208 6.10 -4.37 -2.62
CA VAL A 208 5.51 -3.88 -3.86
C VAL A 208 5.63 -4.95 -4.96
N VAL A 209 4.55 -5.11 -5.72
CA VAL A 209 4.52 -5.89 -6.95
C VAL A 209 4.39 -4.91 -8.10
N ILE A 210 5.43 -4.85 -8.92
CA ILE A 210 5.49 -4.00 -10.12
C ILE A 210 5.07 -4.85 -11.30
N SER A 211 4.01 -4.40 -11.99
CA SER A 211 3.44 -5.14 -13.10
C SER A 211 3.35 -4.30 -14.37
N ARG A 212 3.62 -4.95 -15.51
CA ARG A 212 3.37 -4.39 -16.84
C ARG A 212 2.11 -5.00 -17.41
N TYR A 213 1.27 -4.14 -17.96
CA TYR A 213 0.09 -4.57 -18.70
C TYR A 213 0.42 -4.60 -20.19
N HIS A 214 0.19 -5.75 -20.82
CA HIS A 214 0.31 -5.87 -22.26
C HIS A 214 -0.75 -6.84 -22.76
N ASP A 215 -1.48 -6.42 -23.77
CA ASP A 215 -2.39 -7.27 -24.52
C ASP A 215 -3.36 -8.09 -23.63
N GLY A 216 -3.98 -7.48 -22.62
CA GLY A 216 -4.93 -8.17 -21.73
C GLY A 216 -4.31 -9.00 -20.61
N GLU A 217 -2.98 -9.06 -20.56
CA GLU A 217 -2.22 -9.81 -19.55
C GLU A 217 -1.45 -8.85 -18.64
N LEU A 218 -1.21 -9.32 -17.41
CA LEU A 218 -0.43 -8.60 -16.41
C LEU A 218 0.83 -9.43 -16.09
N GLU A 219 1.98 -8.90 -16.44
CA GLU A 219 3.28 -9.53 -16.20
C GLU A 219 3.91 -8.93 -14.94
N ASN A 220 4.31 -9.77 -13.98
CA ASN A 220 5.08 -9.33 -12.83
C ASN A 220 6.55 -9.13 -13.22
N VAL A 221 6.96 -7.88 -13.29
CA VAL A 221 8.31 -7.46 -13.71
C VAL A 221 9.16 -6.95 -12.55
N THR A 222 8.72 -7.16 -11.31
CA THR A 222 9.36 -6.63 -10.08
C THR A 222 10.87 -6.92 -10.00
N ARG A 223 11.32 -8.04 -10.57
CA ARG A 223 12.74 -8.48 -10.52
C ARG A 223 13.62 -7.91 -11.62
N ASP A 224 13.03 -7.22 -12.59
CA ASP A 224 13.81 -6.73 -13.72
C ASP A 224 14.85 -5.71 -13.25
N PRO A 225 16.08 -5.75 -13.82
CA PRO A 225 17.17 -4.89 -13.36
C PRO A 225 16.84 -3.40 -13.35
N VAL A 226 15.95 -2.94 -14.24
CA VAL A 226 15.52 -1.55 -14.35
C VAL A 226 14.83 -1.03 -13.08
N TYR A 227 14.12 -1.88 -12.33
CA TYR A 227 13.39 -1.48 -11.12
C TYR A 227 14.21 -1.59 -9.82
N ARG A 228 15.45 -2.09 -9.88
CA ARG A 228 16.27 -2.31 -8.68
C ARG A 228 16.51 -1.04 -7.88
N THR A 229 16.68 0.11 -8.54
CA THR A 229 16.87 1.39 -7.85
C THR A 229 15.61 1.79 -7.10
N TYR A 230 14.44 1.69 -7.75
CA TYR A 230 13.15 1.94 -7.13
C TYR A 230 12.95 1.08 -5.87
N LEU A 231 13.21 -0.23 -5.96
CA LEU A 231 13.08 -1.15 -4.82
C LEU A 231 14.03 -0.80 -3.66
N LYS A 232 15.27 -0.39 -3.96
CA LYS A 232 16.23 0.06 -2.93
C LYS A 232 15.78 1.33 -2.24
N ASP A 233 15.24 2.28 -3.00
CA ASP A 233 14.77 3.56 -2.47
C ASP A 233 13.49 3.37 -1.63
N ASP A 234 12.56 2.52 -2.07
CA ASP A 234 11.37 2.13 -1.29
C ASP A 234 11.79 1.48 0.04
N LEU A 235 12.66 0.46 -0.01
CA LEU A 235 13.16 -0.23 1.18
C LEU A 235 13.82 0.75 2.16
N ALA A 236 14.70 1.62 1.67
CA ALA A 236 15.38 2.61 2.50
C ALA A 236 14.39 3.59 3.13
N ARG A 237 13.35 4.01 2.40
CA ARG A 237 12.29 4.90 2.88
C ARG A 237 11.47 4.23 3.97
N ARG A 238 10.96 3.03 3.73
CA ARG A 238 10.16 2.29 4.72
C ARG A 238 10.97 1.95 5.97
N ARG A 239 12.25 1.56 5.82
CA ARG A 239 13.16 1.34 6.96
C ARG A 239 13.31 2.59 7.81
N ARG A 240 13.44 3.79 7.21
CA ARG A 240 13.50 5.05 7.98
C ARG A 240 12.22 5.30 8.77
N VAL A 241 11.05 5.06 8.17
CA VAL A 241 9.75 5.21 8.83
C VAL A 241 9.62 4.23 10.00
N TRP A 242 9.91 2.95 9.77
CA TRP A 242 9.84 1.90 10.79
C TRP A 242 10.80 2.14 11.96
N VAL A 243 12.05 2.54 11.69
CA VAL A 243 13.02 2.90 12.74
C VAL A 243 12.54 4.10 13.54
N LYS A 244 12.02 5.14 12.88
CA LYS A 244 11.46 6.32 13.56
C LYS A 244 10.23 5.97 14.40
N GLY A 245 9.44 5.00 13.95
CA GLY A 245 8.31 4.44 14.67
C GLY A 245 8.68 3.52 15.84
N GLY A 246 9.95 3.41 16.19
CA GLY A 246 10.41 2.59 17.33
C GLY A 246 10.52 1.09 17.02
N ARG A 247 10.54 0.71 15.74
CA ARG A 247 10.64 -0.69 15.29
C ARG A 247 9.49 -1.58 15.78
N PHE A 248 8.27 -1.05 15.71
CA PHE A 248 7.05 -1.78 16.04
C PHE A 248 6.96 -3.11 15.25
N GLU A 249 6.62 -4.20 15.94
CA GLU A 249 6.47 -5.57 15.40
C GLU A 249 7.54 -5.99 14.37
N PRO A 250 8.80 -6.20 14.80
CA PRO A 250 9.93 -6.33 13.90
C PRO A 250 9.82 -7.45 12.88
N ASN A 251 9.15 -8.56 13.21
CA ASN A 251 9.02 -9.70 12.29
C ASN A 251 8.23 -9.36 11.03
N GLY A 252 7.23 -8.45 11.11
CA GLY A 252 6.49 -7.98 9.94
C GLY A 252 7.38 -7.20 8.98
N PHE A 253 8.11 -6.20 9.50
CA PHE A 253 9.05 -5.41 8.69
C PHE A 253 10.21 -6.26 8.14
N LEU A 254 10.77 -7.16 8.95
CA LEU A 254 11.91 -8.00 8.53
C LEU A 254 11.49 -9.02 7.46
N ALA A 255 10.26 -9.54 7.49
CA ALA A 255 9.74 -10.39 6.42
C ALA A 255 9.68 -9.62 5.08
N TYR A 256 9.12 -8.40 5.10
CA TYR A 256 9.13 -7.48 3.95
C TYR A 256 10.55 -7.18 3.45
N GLU A 257 11.49 -6.89 4.35
CA GLU A 257 12.86 -6.55 3.98
C GLU A 257 13.55 -7.72 3.28
N VAL A 258 13.42 -8.94 3.81
CA VAL A 258 14.00 -10.14 3.19
C VAL A 258 13.42 -10.36 1.78
N ALA A 259 12.10 -10.23 1.63
CA ALA A 259 11.41 -10.40 0.36
C ALA A 259 11.83 -9.35 -0.69
N THR A 260 11.87 -8.08 -0.29
CA THR A 260 12.28 -6.97 -1.15
C THR A 260 13.75 -7.10 -1.55
N ARG A 261 14.63 -7.49 -0.61
CA ARG A 261 16.03 -7.78 -0.91
C ARG A 261 16.19 -8.98 -1.83
N ALA A 262 15.37 -10.01 -1.72
CA ALA A 262 15.36 -11.12 -2.67
C ALA A 262 15.05 -10.64 -4.10
N ASN A 263 14.06 -9.75 -4.27
CA ASN A 263 13.76 -9.13 -5.57
C ASN A 263 14.90 -8.26 -6.11
N ILE A 264 15.66 -7.59 -5.23
CA ILE A 264 16.85 -6.80 -5.60
C ILE A 264 18.05 -7.71 -5.99
N GLY A 265 18.06 -8.98 -5.54
CA GLY A 265 19.18 -9.92 -5.71
C GLY A 265 20.13 -10.00 -4.51
N ASP A 266 19.69 -9.56 -3.33
CA ASP A 266 20.47 -9.43 -2.09
C ASP A 266 19.86 -10.24 -0.92
N PHE A 267 19.31 -11.42 -1.23
CA PHE A 267 18.59 -12.26 -0.26
C PHE A 267 19.42 -12.60 0.98
N SER A 268 20.69 -13.00 0.81
CA SER A 268 21.55 -13.45 1.91
C SER A 268 21.83 -12.36 2.95
N ASP A 269 21.98 -11.11 2.52
CA ASP A 269 22.21 -9.99 3.43
C ASP A 269 20.92 -9.62 4.17
N GLY A 270 19.78 -9.65 3.48
CA GLY A 270 18.47 -9.51 4.12
C GLY A 270 18.21 -10.58 5.17
N TRP A 271 18.52 -11.83 4.86
CA TRP A 271 18.39 -12.94 5.79
C TRP A 271 19.25 -12.75 7.04
N ARG A 272 20.49 -12.28 6.87
CA ARG A 272 21.41 -12.00 7.97
C ARG A 272 20.92 -10.86 8.87
N ASP A 273 20.38 -9.77 8.30
CA ASP A 273 19.76 -8.69 9.09
C ASP A 273 18.56 -9.21 9.87
N MET A 274 17.72 -10.03 9.24
CA MET A 274 16.57 -10.66 9.88
C MET A 274 16.98 -11.51 11.06
N LEU A 275 17.95 -12.42 10.92
CA LEU A 275 18.42 -13.26 12.03
C LEU A 275 18.98 -12.44 13.20
N ALA A 276 19.59 -11.30 12.92
CA ALA A 276 20.17 -10.43 13.95
C ALA A 276 19.12 -9.62 14.75
N HIS A 277 17.92 -9.40 14.18
CA HIS A 277 16.93 -8.48 14.75
C HIS A 277 15.54 -9.10 14.98
N ALA A 278 15.31 -10.32 14.51
CA ALA A 278 14.05 -11.02 14.66
C ALA A 278 13.71 -11.32 16.12
N GLN A 279 12.41 -11.32 16.40
CA GLN A 279 11.85 -11.87 17.63
C GLN A 279 11.47 -13.33 17.42
N SER A 280 11.49 -14.11 18.50
CA SER A 280 10.89 -15.45 18.47
C SER A 280 9.39 -15.39 18.14
N THR A 281 8.86 -16.42 17.49
CA THR A 281 7.42 -16.53 17.17
C THR A 281 6.52 -16.40 18.40
N GLU A 282 6.98 -16.92 19.56
CA GLU A 282 6.25 -16.80 20.83
C GLU A 282 6.20 -15.34 21.32
N ALA A 283 7.31 -14.62 21.21
CA ALA A 283 7.39 -13.23 21.63
C ALA A 283 6.62 -12.28 20.69
N SER A 284 6.57 -12.57 19.38
CA SER A 284 5.77 -11.78 18.44
C SER A 284 4.28 -12.05 18.58
N GLY A 285 3.89 -13.28 18.95
CA GLY A 285 2.48 -13.71 18.94
C GLY A 285 1.91 -13.95 17.53
N PHE A 286 2.72 -13.75 16.49
CA PHE A 286 2.39 -13.95 15.09
C PHE A 286 3.37 -14.91 14.43
N GLY A 287 2.88 -15.73 13.51
CA GLY A 287 3.68 -16.62 12.68
C GLY A 287 2.86 -17.71 12.03
N LEU A 288 3.43 -18.33 11.01
CA LEU A 288 2.81 -19.41 10.26
C LEU A 288 3.19 -20.78 10.83
N SER A 289 2.24 -21.70 10.81
CA SER A 289 2.44 -23.11 11.11
C SER A 289 2.72 -23.91 9.84
N ALA A 290 3.18 -25.17 9.98
CA ALA A 290 3.33 -26.06 8.83
C ALA A 290 1.99 -26.31 8.11
N CYS A 291 0.88 -26.27 8.85
CA CYS A 291 -0.47 -26.36 8.31
C CYS A 291 -0.83 -25.17 7.41
N ASP A 292 -0.49 -23.95 7.84
CA ASP A 292 -0.81 -22.74 7.09
C ASP A 292 -0.10 -22.73 5.73
N LEU A 293 1.10 -23.29 5.68
CA LEU A 293 1.96 -23.39 4.50
C LEU A 293 1.64 -24.57 3.57
N LYS A 294 0.64 -25.42 3.90
CA LYS A 294 0.21 -26.47 2.98
C LYS A 294 -0.50 -25.90 1.75
N PRO A 295 -0.45 -26.58 0.60
CA PRO A 295 -1.31 -26.27 -0.53
C PRO A 295 -2.80 -26.34 -0.14
N ALA A 296 -3.63 -25.47 -0.71
CA ALA A 296 -5.07 -25.45 -0.43
C ALA A 296 -5.75 -26.80 -0.72
N ALA A 297 -5.31 -27.51 -1.77
CA ALA A 297 -5.81 -28.84 -2.13
C ALA A 297 -5.59 -29.89 -1.02
N GLU A 298 -4.52 -29.76 -0.23
CA GLU A 298 -4.23 -30.67 0.91
C GLU A 298 -5.00 -30.29 2.17
N LYS A 299 -5.51 -29.06 2.26
CA LYS A 299 -6.36 -28.58 3.35
C LYS A 299 -7.84 -28.92 3.12
N GLN A 300 -8.23 -29.27 1.89
CA GLN A 300 -9.59 -29.68 1.55
C GLN A 300 -9.83 -31.19 1.83
N ASN A 301 -11.09 -31.59 2.03
CA ASN A 301 -11.54 -32.98 2.15
C ASN A 301 -11.05 -33.78 3.37
N GLY A 302 -10.82 -33.13 4.52
CA GLY A 302 -10.67 -33.84 5.79
C GLY A 302 -9.29 -34.43 6.09
N HIS A 303 -8.27 -34.12 5.27
CA HIS A 303 -6.86 -34.25 5.68
C HIS A 303 -6.50 -33.11 6.64
N GLY A 304 -7.19 -33.08 7.79
CA GLY A 304 -6.99 -32.07 8.81
C GLY A 304 -5.56 -32.12 9.34
N CYS A 305 -4.90 -30.97 9.39
CA CYS A 305 -3.57 -30.85 9.97
C CYS A 305 -3.53 -31.43 11.38
N SER A 306 -2.50 -32.23 11.65
CA SER A 306 -2.23 -32.76 12.96
C SER A 306 -2.02 -31.62 13.99
N PRO A 307 -2.23 -31.88 15.28
CA PRO A 307 -1.93 -30.89 16.33
C PRO A 307 -0.50 -30.36 16.26
N ALA A 308 0.46 -31.18 15.83
CA ALA A 308 1.86 -30.78 15.65
C ALA A 308 2.02 -29.80 14.49
N GLU A 309 1.34 -30.02 13.36
CA GLU A 309 1.40 -29.14 12.19
C GLU A 309 0.72 -27.80 12.41
N LYS A 310 -0.21 -27.72 13.36
CA LYS A 310 -0.87 -26.46 13.76
C LYS A 310 -0.02 -25.59 14.69
N LYS A 311 1.09 -26.12 15.22
CA LYS A 311 1.98 -25.33 16.06
C LYS A 311 2.76 -24.33 15.20
N PRO A 312 2.83 -23.05 15.58
CA PRO A 312 3.64 -22.07 14.86
C PRO A 312 5.11 -22.51 14.74
N LEU A 313 5.67 -22.33 13.56
CA LEU A 313 7.08 -22.60 13.30
C LEU A 313 7.94 -21.46 13.85
N PRO A 314 9.24 -21.70 14.16
CA PRO A 314 10.21 -20.63 14.38
C PRO A 314 10.21 -19.66 13.19
N PHE A 315 10.19 -18.35 13.47
CA PHE A 315 10.04 -17.31 12.44
C PHE A 315 10.95 -17.48 11.21
N PRO A 316 12.27 -17.73 11.33
CA PRO A 316 13.11 -17.99 10.15
C PRO A 316 12.66 -19.20 9.32
N GLN A 317 12.18 -20.28 9.95
CA GLN A 317 11.73 -21.47 9.22
C GLN A 317 10.40 -21.20 8.49
N ALA A 318 9.47 -20.52 9.18
CA ALA A 318 8.21 -20.09 8.60
C ALA A 318 8.42 -19.15 7.41
N LEU A 319 9.30 -18.15 7.57
CA LEU A 319 9.61 -17.17 6.54
C LEU A 319 10.27 -17.81 5.32
N ALA A 320 11.24 -18.71 5.50
CA ALA A 320 11.87 -19.41 4.37
C ALA A 320 10.86 -20.19 3.53
N ALA A 321 9.99 -20.96 4.18
CA ALA A 321 8.96 -21.74 3.50
C ALA A 321 7.92 -20.84 2.82
N PHE A 322 7.48 -19.79 3.50
CA PHE A 322 6.58 -18.77 2.95
C PHE A 322 7.15 -18.12 1.70
N LEU A 323 8.41 -17.66 1.73
CA LEU A 323 9.05 -17.02 0.57
C LEU A 323 9.28 -17.97 -0.61
N VAL A 324 9.42 -19.28 -0.37
CA VAL A 324 9.43 -20.28 -1.45
C VAL A 324 8.03 -20.41 -2.05
N GLN A 325 7.00 -20.51 -1.21
CA GLN A 325 5.61 -20.66 -1.65
C GLN A 325 5.11 -19.44 -2.44
N THR A 326 5.49 -18.24 -2.03
CA THR A 326 5.16 -16.98 -2.72
C THR A 326 6.16 -16.64 -3.85
N GLY A 327 7.17 -17.49 -4.07
CA GLY A 327 8.08 -17.40 -5.21
C GLY A 327 9.17 -16.35 -5.10
N TYR A 328 9.41 -15.73 -3.94
CA TYR A 328 10.50 -14.77 -3.68
C TYR A 328 11.88 -15.40 -3.79
N ILE A 329 11.99 -16.65 -3.37
CA ILE A 329 13.23 -17.41 -3.41
C ILE A 329 12.99 -18.84 -3.90
N THR A 330 14.05 -19.47 -4.40
CA THR A 330 14.04 -20.89 -4.74
C THR A 330 14.22 -21.76 -3.49
N ALA A 331 13.84 -23.03 -3.59
CA ALA A 331 14.11 -24.03 -2.55
C ALA A 331 15.62 -24.21 -2.28
N GLU A 332 16.49 -23.94 -3.25
CA GLU A 332 17.94 -23.94 -3.08
C GLU A 332 18.42 -22.75 -2.24
N GLN A 333 17.95 -21.55 -2.54
CA GLN A 333 18.23 -20.37 -1.73
C GLN A 333 17.75 -20.55 -0.28
N ALA A 334 16.56 -21.11 -0.08
CA ALA A 334 16.05 -21.41 1.25
C ALA A 334 16.96 -22.38 2.02
N ARG A 335 17.39 -23.49 1.41
CA ARG A 335 18.32 -24.45 2.02
C ARG A 335 19.66 -23.82 2.40
N SER A 336 20.20 -22.96 1.53
CA SER A 336 21.50 -22.30 1.75
C SER A 336 21.58 -21.44 3.02
N VAL A 337 20.43 -21.01 3.55
CA VAL A 337 20.35 -20.14 4.75
C VAL A 337 19.68 -20.81 5.96
N THR A 338 19.11 -22.01 5.79
CA THR A 338 18.41 -22.75 6.85
C THR A 338 19.15 -23.99 7.33
N GLU A 339 19.98 -24.60 6.48
CA GLU A 339 20.84 -25.71 6.91
C GLU A 339 22.06 -25.16 7.66
N PRO A 340 22.42 -25.73 8.83
CA PRO A 340 23.71 -25.43 9.44
C PRO A 340 24.78 -25.76 8.42
N GLN A 341 25.57 -24.77 8.01
CA GLN A 341 26.72 -25.00 7.15
C GLN A 341 27.60 -26.06 7.82
N LYS A 342 27.48 -27.31 7.38
CA LYS A 342 28.52 -28.32 7.57
C LYS A 342 29.61 -27.91 6.59
N GLN A 343 30.32 -26.83 6.92
CA GLN A 343 31.49 -26.40 6.19
C GLN A 343 32.44 -27.60 6.16
N THR A 344 32.51 -28.18 4.98
CA THR A 344 33.48 -29.17 4.59
C THR A 344 34.86 -28.61 4.87
N ALA A 345 35.52 -29.23 5.85
CA ALA A 345 36.96 -29.14 6.05
C ALA A 345 37.78 -29.66 4.85
N ASP A 346 37.15 -29.95 3.70
CA ASP A 346 37.78 -30.53 2.52
C ASP A 346 38.26 -29.53 1.46
N SER A 347 38.01 -28.22 1.60
CA SER A 347 38.61 -27.23 0.68
C SER A 347 40.04 -26.81 1.06
N ARG A 348 40.71 -27.52 1.99
CA ARG A 348 42.15 -27.33 2.27
C ARG A 348 43.05 -28.38 1.60
N ALA A 349 42.52 -29.16 0.66
CA ALA A 349 43.27 -30.23 0.01
C ALA A 349 43.29 -30.11 -1.53
N THR A 350 43.48 -28.91 -2.09
CA THR A 350 44.10 -28.79 -3.42
C THR A 350 44.78 -27.43 -3.56
N ALA A 351 45.95 -27.27 -2.95
CA ALA A 351 46.91 -26.25 -3.36
C ALA A 351 47.85 -26.89 -4.40
N PRO A 352 47.94 -26.39 -5.65
CA PRO A 352 49.05 -26.72 -6.51
C PRO A 352 50.30 -25.97 -6.03
N ALA A 353 51.42 -26.67 -5.97
CA ALA A 353 52.76 -26.16 -5.64
C ALA A 353 53.24 -25.08 -6.64
N PRO A 354 54.23 -24.24 -6.29
CA PRO A 354 54.52 -22.99 -6.98
C PRO A 354 55.43 -23.19 -8.20
N MET A 355 55.09 -22.55 -9.31
CA MET A 355 56.01 -22.32 -10.43
C MET A 355 56.63 -20.92 -10.33
N LYS A 356 57.94 -20.86 -10.62
CA LYS A 356 58.81 -19.69 -10.53
C LYS A 356 58.67 -18.75 -11.73
N ASP A 357 59.14 -17.51 -11.48
CA ASP A 357 59.77 -16.54 -12.39
C ASP A 357 58.98 -15.27 -12.76
N GLY A 358 59.59 -14.11 -12.46
CA GLY A 358 59.47 -12.87 -13.26
C GLY A 358 58.86 -11.65 -12.56
N PRO A 359 59.45 -10.44 -12.64
CA PRO A 359 59.28 -9.39 -11.64
C PRO A 359 58.12 -8.40 -11.89
N ALA A 360 57.70 -7.78 -10.79
CA ALA A 360 56.73 -6.68 -10.71
C ALA A 360 57.24 -5.37 -11.37
N PRO A 361 56.33 -4.39 -11.52
CA PRO A 361 56.62 -3.08 -10.97
C PRO A 361 55.51 -2.56 -10.03
N THR A 362 55.95 -2.29 -8.80
CA THR A 362 55.71 -1.07 -8.00
C THR A 362 54.54 -0.16 -8.38
N ASN A 363 53.62 0.06 -7.42
CA ASN A 363 53.57 1.32 -6.65
C ASN A 363 52.57 1.22 -5.47
N ALA A 364 53.14 1.26 -4.26
CA ALA A 364 52.81 2.07 -3.07
C ALA A 364 51.35 2.33 -2.60
N PRO A 365 51.15 2.61 -1.29
CA PRO A 365 50.13 1.96 -0.50
C PRO A 365 48.96 2.86 -0.05
N LEU A 366 47.80 2.24 0.19
CA LEU A 366 46.71 2.78 1.01
C LEU A 366 47.06 2.62 2.50
N PRO A 367 46.90 3.65 3.35
CA PRO A 367 46.88 3.45 4.79
C PRO A 367 45.47 3.13 5.28
N SER A 368 45.43 2.03 6.03
CA SER A 368 44.47 1.73 7.09
C SER A 368 44.47 2.84 8.14
N SER A 369 43.30 3.21 8.68
CA SER A 369 43.04 3.13 10.13
C SER A 369 41.65 3.62 10.47
N ALA A 370 40.97 2.82 11.28
CA ALA A 370 39.85 3.21 12.12
C ALA A 370 40.24 4.33 13.11
N ALA A 371 39.26 5.14 13.52
CA ALA A 371 39.08 5.56 14.91
C ALA A 371 37.75 6.34 15.06
N ALA A 372 37.06 6.09 16.16
CA ALA A 372 35.76 6.64 16.50
C ALA A 372 35.87 7.79 17.53
N ARG A 373 35.01 8.81 17.36
CA ARG A 373 34.34 9.70 18.36
C ARG A 373 35.22 10.75 19.10
N PRO A 374 34.65 11.86 19.67
CA PRO A 374 33.26 12.08 20.11
C PRO A 374 32.60 13.43 19.72
N ALA A 375 31.41 13.64 20.28
CA ALA A 375 30.39 14.65 20.02
C ALA A 375 30.72 16.08 20.47
N GLU A 376 30.19 17.08 19.75
CA GLU A 376 29.29 18.15 20.24
C GLU A 376 29.08 19.16 19.10
N ASN A 377 27.82 19.45 18.80
CA ASN A 377 27.31 20.80 18.57
C ASN A 377 25.79 20.70 18.45
N SER A 378 25.17 21.08 19.55
CA SER A 378 23.74 21.19 19.77
C SER A 378 23.18 22.36 18.96
N GLU A 379 22.48 22.05 17.87
CA GLU A 379 21.38 22.90 17.42
C GLU A 379 20.16 22.01 17.27
N ALA A 380 19.34 22.03 18.33
CA ALA A 380 18.02 21.44 18.33
C ALA A 380 17.14 22.20 17.34
N VAL A 381 17.10 21.74 16.09
CA VAL A 381 16.03 22.13 15.15
C VAL A 381 14.86 21.19 15.42
N SER A 382 13.94 21.65 16.26
CA SER A 382 12.64 21.03 16.51
C SER A 382 11.97 20.67 15.18
N ALA A 383 11.78 19.38 14.94
CA ALA A 383 10.82 18.87 13.98
C ALA A 383 9.41 19.14 14.50
N SER A 384 8.93 20.36 14.29
CA SER A 384 7.54 20.75 14.49
C SER A 384 7.17 21.72 13.38
N GLY A 385 7.10 21.18 12.16
CA GLY A 385 6.86 21.94 10.95
C GLY A 385 5.73 21.40 10.08
N LEU A 386 4.82 20.58 10.62
CA LEU A 386 3.56 20.18 9.97
C LEU A 386 2.45 19.89 11.02
N PHE A 387 2.34 20.74 12.05
CA PHE A 387 1.08 20.94 12.77
C PHE A 387 0.90 22.44 12.93
N ALA A 388 0.45 23.06 11.85
CA ALA A 388 0.08 24.47 11.85
C ALA A 388 -1.06 24.69 12.86
N LYS A 389 -0.76 25.47 13.91
CA LYS A 389 -1.69 26.30 14.70
C LYS A 389 -3.11 25.73 14.95
N SER A 390 -3.23 24.74 15.84
CA SER A 390 -4.49 24.48 16.56
C SER A 390 -4.26 23.92 17.97
N GLY A 391 -3.15 24.29 18.62
CA GLY A 391 -2.72 23.78 19.94
C GLY A 391 -3.66 24.06 21.11
N THR A 392 -4.68 24.91 20.95
CA THR A 392 -5.77 25.08 21.93
C THR A 392 -7.07 24.42 21.49
N LEU A 393 -7.27 24.18 20.20
CA LEU A 393 -8.54 23.66 19.67
C LEU A 393 -8.69 22.16 19.93
N PHE A 394 -7.63 21.38 19.77
CA PHE A 394 -7.66 19.93 20.01
C PHE A 394 -7.96 19.58 21.49
N PRO A 395 -7.30 20.15 22.51
CA PRO A 395 -7.65 19.88 23.90
C PRO A 395 -9.03 20.43 24.27
N LEU A 396 -9.49 21.52 23.67
CA LEU A 396 -10.85 22.04 23.86
C LEU A 396 -11.91 21.10 23.26
N LEU A 397 -11.70 20.61 22.04
CA LEU A 397 -12.60 19.66 21.37
C LEU A 397 -12.61 18.31 22.08
N ALA A 398 -11.45 17.82 22.54
CA ALA A 398 -11.36 16.58 23.32
C ALA A 398 -12.05 16.73 24.69
N SER A 399 -11.89 17.88 25.35
CA SER A 399 -12.58 18.18 26.61
C SER A 399 -14.09 18.30 26.41
N LEU A 400 -14.54 18.95 25.34
CA LEU A 400 -15.95 19.06 24.99
C LEU A 400 -16.55 17.69 24.64
N ALA A 401 -15.85 16.88 23.86
CA ALA A 401 -16.26 15.51 23.54
C ALA A 401 -16.37 14.64 24.80
N LEU A 402 -15.41 14.75 25.73
CA LEU A 402 -15.46 14.05 27.01
C LEU A 402 -16.64 14.51 27.89
N LEU A 403 -16.91 15.82 27.94
CA LEU A 403 -18.06 16.36 28.67
C LEU A 403 -19.38 15.84 28.09
N VAL A 404 -19.51 15.82 26.76
CA VAL A 404 -20.68 15.26 26.06
C VAL A 404 -20.79 13.76 26.33
N TYR A 405 -19.68 13.03 26.27
CA TYR A 405 -19.63 11.59 26.51
C TYR A 405 -20.16 11.23 27.91
N LEU A 406 -19.89 12.06 28.91
CA LEU A 406 -20.30 11.83 30.31
C LEU A 406 -21.70 12.37 30.65
N VAL A 407 -22.44 12.98 29.71
CA VAL A 407 -23.79 13.53 29.95
C VAL A 407 -24.77 12.50 30.56
N PRO A 408 -24.89 11.25 30.05
CA PRO A 408 -25.80 10.27 30.63
C PRO A 408 -25.51 9.98 32.10
N LEU A 409 -24.22 9.88 32.45
CA LEU A 409 -23.75 9.65 33.81
C LEU A 409 -24.03 10.85 34.73
N LEU A 410 -23.80 12.08 34.23
CA LEU A 410 -24.07 13.30 34.98
C LEU A 410 -25.57 13.50 35.27
N ILE A 411 -26.44 13.19 34.30
CA ILE A 411 -27.90 13.22 34.47
C ILE A 411 -28.33 12.17 35.49
N ALA A 412 -27.81 10.95 35.39
CA ALA A 412 -28.13 9.86 36.32
C ALA A 412 -27.77 10.19 37.77
N TYR A 413 -26.61 10.85 37.98
CA TYR A 413 -26.13 11.27 39.29
C TYR A 413 -26.92 12.47 39.84
N ARG A 414 -27.21 13.49 39.01
CA ARG A 414 -28.02 14.65 39.42
C ARG A 414 -29.46 14.29 39.77
N ARG A 415 -30.02 13.27 39.12
CA ARG A 415 -31.38 12.78 39.38
C ARG A 415 -31.45 11.69 40.45
N HIS A 416 -30.32 11.27 41.02
CA HIS A 416 -30.24 10.13 41.94
C HIS A 416 -31.04 8.91 41.45
N THR A 417 -30.83 8.54 40.19
CA THR A 417 -31.56 7.41 39.59
C THR A 417 -31.23 6.10 40.31
N ALA A 418 -32.24 5.26 40.52
CA ALA A 418 -32.09 4.01 41.29
C ALA A 418 -31.00 3.07 40.74
N ASN A 419 -30.75 3.10 39.42
CA ASN A 419 -29.72 2.27 38.78
C ASN A 419 -28.55 3.08 38.20
N GLN A 420 -28.16 4.18 38.85
CA GLN A 420 -27.02 5.02 38.44
C GLN A 420 -25.73 4.22 38.12
N HIS A 421 -25.47 3.12 38.85
CA HIS A 421 -24.32 2.25 38.64
C HIS A 421 -24.37 1.48 37.31
N ARG A 422 -25.55 1.07 36.85
CA ARG A 422 -25.73 0.40 35.53
C ARG A 422 -25.54 1.39 34.39
N ILE A 423 -26.05 2.61 34.56
CA ILE A 423 -25.88 3.70 33.58
C ILE A 423 -24.40 4.06 33.46
N ALA A 424 -23.66 4.11 34.57
CA ALA A 424 -22.21 4.34 34.56
C ALA A 424 -21.45 3.23 33.80
N MET A 425 -21.77 1.97 34.07
CA MET A 425 -21.12 0.83 33.41
C MET A 425 -21.36 0.81 31.91
N ILE A 426 -22.59 1.07 31.45
CA ILE A 426 -22.92 1.14 30.02
C ILE A 426 -22.22 2.34 29.36
N THR A 427 -22.19 3.50 30.02
CA THR A 427 -21.53 4.71 29.48
C THR A 427 -20.01 4.49 29.34
N ILE A 428 -19.36 3.80 30.26
CA ILE A 428 -17.90 3.58 30.22
C ILE A 428 -17.53 2.45 29.26
N LEU A 429 -18.19 1.29 29.35
CA LEU A 429 -17.80 0.09 28.60
C LEU A 429 -18.34 0.05 27.17
N LEU A 430 -19.52 0.63 26.95
CA LEU A 430 -20.26 0.54 25.68
C LEU A 430 -20.58 1.92 25.07
N GLY A 431 -20.24 3.03 25.73
CA GLY A 431 -20.54 4.37 25.22
C GLY A 431 -19.85 4.71 23.90
N TRP A 432 -18.68 4.11 23.63
CA TRP A 432 -17.93 4.29 22.38
C TRP A 432 -18.67 3.76 21.14
N THR A 433 -19.67 2.89 21.32
CA THR A 433 -20.47 2.33 20.22
C THR A 433 -21.56 3.28 19.71
N GLY A 434 -21.76 4.44 20.33
CA GLY A 434 -22.86 5.37 20.05
C GLY A 434 -24.23 4.85 20.51
N VAL A 435 -24.59 3.62 20.13
CA VAL A 435 -25.80 2.93 20.56
C VAL A 435 -25.83 2.76 22.08
N GLY A 436 -24.73 2.32 22.68
CA GLY A 436 -24.62 2.20 24.15
C GLY A 436 -24.77 3.54 24.87
N TRP A 437 -24.31 4.64 24.27
CA TRP A 437 -24.46 5.99 24.82
C TRP A 437 -25.94 6.45 24.79
N ILE A 438 -26.65 6.20 23.69
CA ILE A 438 -28.10 6.52 23.56
C ILE A 438 -28.91 5.71 24.57
N ILE A 439 -28.63 4.41 24.72
CA ILE A 439 -29.29 3.55 25.72
C ILE A 439 -29.06 4.09 27.14
N ALA A 440 -27.82 4.45 27.48
CA ALA A 440 -27.49 5.04 28.78
C ALA A 440 -28.23 6.36 29.01
N LEU A 441 -28.36 7.21 28.00
CA LEU A 441 -29.09 8.48 28.08
C LEU A 441 -30.58 8.26 28.30
N ILE A 442 -31.22 7.36 27.54
CA ILE A 442 -32.63 7.02 27.70
C ILE A 442 -32.87 6.47 29.10
N MET A 443 -32.01 5.61 29.61
CA MET A 443 -32.09 5.09 30.98
C MET A 443 -31.93 6.21 32.03
N ALA A 444 -31.02 7.15 31.82
CA ALA A 444 -30.84 8.30 32.71
C ALA A 444 -32.05 9.26 32.73
N LEU A 445 -32.80 9.33 31.62
CA LEU A 445 -33.98 10.20 31.46
C LEU A 445 -35.30 9.52 31.89
N SER A 446 -35.42 8.20 31.73
CA SER A 446 -36.66 7.46 32.00
C SER A 446 -36.77 6.88 33.40
N GLN A 447 -35.65 6.70 34.12
CA GLN A 447 -35.69 6.02 35.42
C GLN A 447 -36.24 6.90 36.55
N PRO A 448 -37.02 6.31 37.48
CA PRO A 448 -37.51 7.03 38.65
C PRO A 448 -36.36 7.43 39.59
N SER A 449 -36.42 8.65 40.12
CA SER A 449 -35.47 9.15 41.11
C SER A 449 -35.64 8.40 42.43
N SER A 450 -34.54 7.98 43.07
CA SER A 450 -34.58 7.20 44.32
C SER A 450 -34.80 8.03 45.58
N ARG A 451 -35.08 9.34 45.48
CA ARG A 451 -35.43 10.18 46.63
C ARG A 451 -36.87 9.89 47.05
N LYS A 452 -37.02 9.14 48.14
CA LYS A 452 -38.22 9.19 49.00
C LYS A 452 -38.11 10.46 49.84
N GLY A 453 -39.10 11.37 49.76
CA GLY A 453 -39.32 12.46 50.73
C GLY A 453 -38.21 13.49 50.82
#